data_AF-A0A4Q4CIB2-F1
#
_entry.id   AF-A0A4Q4CIB2-F1
#
_cell.length_a   1.000
_cell.length_b   1.000
_cell.length_c   1.000
_cell.angle_alpha   90.00
_cell.angle_beta   90.00
_cell.angle_gamma   90.00
#
_symmetry.space_group_name_H-M   'P 1'
#
loop_
_entity.id
_entity.type
_entity.pdbx_description
1 polymer ?
#
loop_
_entity_poly.entity_id
_entity_poly.type
_entity_poly.pdbx_seq_one_letter_code
_entity_poly.pdbx_strand_id
1 'polypeptide(L)'
;MAAALALLPDGRLHLQEGPIDLVIGLEGTRAAIAEAAAKATARFEGLLAGLVAELPLLRQPLGADRPALRGAVARRMADAVWPFRAGFITPMAAVAGAVAEEVLAALAGTRGLTAAHVNNGGDIAVYLAPGASLRVGVVQRLALALPEALI
;
A
#
# COMPACT_ATOMS: atom_id res chain seq x y z
N MET A 1 -11.64 -12.57 10.25
CA MET A 1 -11.34 -13.35 9.04
C MET A 1 -9.86 -13.69 9.06
N ALA A 2 -9.45 -14.89 8.67
CA ALA A 2 -8.03 -15.25 8.61
C ALA A 2 -7.35 -14.58 7.43
N ALA A 3 -6.06 -14.27 7.55
CA ALA A 3 -5.25 -13.79 6.43
C ALA A 3 -5.07 -14.92 5.41
N ALA A 4 -5.22 -14.59 4.12
CA ALA A 4 -4.95 -15.47 3.00
C ALA A 4 -3.62 -15.10 2.34
N LEU A 5 -2.84 -16.13 1.99
CA LEU A 5 -1.57 -16.01 1.31
C LEU A 5 -1.57 -16.94 0.11
N ALA A 6 -1.37 -16.41 -1.09
CA ALA A 6 -1.35 -17.19 -2.32
C ALA A 6 -0.29 -16.69 -3.29
N LEU A 7 0.21 -17.60 -4.14
CA LEU A 7 0.98 -17.25 -5.33
C LEU A 7 0.04 -17.28 -6.53
N LEU A 8 -0.04 -16.17 -7.26
CA LEU A 8 -0.84 -16.08 -8.49
C LEU A 8 -0.15 -16.85 -9.63
N PRO A 9 -0.90 -17.27 -10.67
CA PRO A 9 -0.33 -18.04 -11.79
C PRO A 9 0.81 -17.33 -12.56
N ASP A 10 0.86 -16.00 -12.48
CA ASP A 10 1.90 -15.17 -13.09
C ASP A 10 3.10 -14.89 -12.16
N GLY A 11 3.14 -15.54 -10.99
CA GLY A 11 4.23 -15.45 -10.03
C GLY A 11 4.13 -14.29 -9.04
N ARG A 12 3.07 -13.47 -9.10
CA ARG A 12 2.83 -12.41 -8.11
C ARG A 12 2.36 -13.00 -6.78
N LEU A 13 2.77 -12.38 -5.68
CA LEU A 13 2.30 -12.72 -4.33
C LEU A 13 0.98 -12.00 -4.05
N HIS A 14 0.00 -12.73 -3.52
CA HIS A 14 -1.29 -12.20 -3.10
C HIS A 14 -1.45 -12.35 -1.59
N LEU A 15 -1.71 -11.24 -0.89
CA LEU A 15 -1.92 -11.17 0.56
C LEU A 15 -3.26 -10.50 0.82
N GLN A 16 -4.16 -11.15 1.55
CA GLN A 16 -5.49 -10.61 1.81
C GLN A 16 -5.90 -10.80 3.27
N GLU A 17 -6.41 -9.74 3.90
CA GLU A 17 -7.01 -9.79 5.23
C GLU A 17 -8.10 -8.73 5.33
N GLY A 18 -9.35 -9.17 5.52
CA GLY A 18 -10.49 -8.25 5.53
C GLY A 18 -10.59 -7.46 4.21
N PRO A 19 -10.69 -6.12 4.24
CA PRO A 19 -10.77 -5.29 3.03
C PRO A 19 -9.40 -4.99 2.40
N ILE A 20 -8.30 -5.43 3.03
CA ILE A 20 -6.95 -5.18 2.50
C ILE A 20 -6.60 -6.32 1.54
N ASP A 21 -6.30 -5.97 0.29
CA ASP A 21 -6.07 -6.91 -0.80
C ASP A 21 -4.80 -6.50 -1.58
N LEU A 22 -3.67 -7.14 -1.28
CA LEU A 22 -2.38 -6.79 -1.86
C LEU A 22 -1.98 -7.74 -2.97
N VAL A 23 -1.71 -7.20 -4.15
CA VAL A 23 -1.06 -7.91 -5.25
C VAL A 23 0.35 -7.36 -5.43
N ILE A 24 1.34 -8.22 -5.24
CA ILE A 24 2.75 -7.84 -5.12
C ILE A 24 3.56 -8.50 -6.24
N GLY A 25 4.18 -7.67 -7.09
CA GLY A 25 5.15 -8.11 -8.07
C GLY A 25 6.57 -7.84 -7.59
N LEU A 26 7.46 -8.81 -7.81
CA LEU A 26 8.86 -8.78 -7.38
C LEU A 26 9.75 -9.16 -8.56
N GLU A 27 10.77 -8.35 -8.83
CA GLU A 27 11.78 -8.62 -9.84
C GLU A 27 13.17 -8.54 -9.23
N GLY A 28 14.04 -9.47 -9.61
CA GLY A 28 15.40 -9.54 -9.09
C GLY A 28 15.96 -10.96 -9.15
N THR A 29 17.00 -11.20 -8.36
CA THR A 29 17.53 -12.58 -8.21
C THR A 29 16.49 -13.47 -7.51
N ARG A 30 16.54 -14.78 -7.76
CA ARG A 30 15.65 -15.75 -7.09
C ARG A 30 15.71 -15.67 -5.56
N ALA A 31 16.90 -15.45 -5.00
CA ALA A 31 17.08 -15.28 -3.57
C ALA A 31 16.42 -13.98 -3.06
N ALA A 32 16.60 -12.87 -3.77
CA ALA A 32 15.99 -11.58 -3.44
C ALA A 32 14.46 -11.64 -3.48
N ILE A 33 13.88 -12.32 -4.49
CA ILE A 33 12.43 -12.49 -4.61
C ILE A 33 11.89 -13.29 -3.42
N ALA A 34 12.53 -14.40 -3.06
CA ALA A 34 12.11 -15.22 -1.91
C ALA A 34 12.21 -14.45 -0.59
N GLU A 35 13.31 -13.71 -0.38
CA GLU A 35 13.50 -12.85 0.80
C GLU A 35 12.45 -11.74 0.87
N ALA A 36 12.21 -11.04 -0.24
CA ALA A 36 11.21 -9.98 -0.31
C ALA A 36 9.79 -10.52 -0.06
N ALA A 37 9.42 -11.67 -0.63
CA ALA A 37 8.12 -12.30 -0.37
C ALA A 37 7.92 -12.64 1.11
N ALA A 38 8.95 -13.16 1.78
CA ALA A 38 8.92 -13.44 3.21
C ALA A 38 8.76 -12.14 4.05
N LYS A 39 9.50 -11.09 3.70
CA LYS A 39 9.37 -9.77 4.36
C LYS A 39 8.00 -9.14 4.17
N ALA A 40 7.44 -9.22 2.95
CA ALA A 40 6.09 -8.75 2.65
C ALA A 40 5.05 -9.44 3.55
N THR A 41 5.13 -10.77 3.63
CA THR A 41 4.23 -11.60 4.44
C THR A 41 4.34 -11.24 5.92
N ALA A 42 5.56 -11.18 6.46
CA ALA A 42 5.79 -10.83 7.86
C ALA A 42 5.34 -9.40 8.19
N ARG A 43 5.45 -8.45 7.25
CA ARG A 43 4.99 -7.08 7.47
C ARG A 43 3.47 -6.96 7.44
N PHE A 44 2.81 -7.78 6.63
CA PHE A 44 1.36 -7.80 6.49
C PHE A 44 0.66 -8.37 7.74
N GLU A 45 1.32 -9.31 8.44
CA GLU A 45 0.79 -9.92 9.65
C GLU A 45 0.49 -8.87 10.75
N GLY A 46 -0.74 -8.88 11.27
CA GLY A 46 -1.20 -7.97 12.32
C GLY A 46 -1.44 -6.52 11.86
N LEU A 47 -1.22 -6.21 10.58
CA LEU A 47 -1.39 -4.86 10.04
C LEU A 47 -2.83 -4.37 10.19
N LEU A 48 -3.82 -5.20 9.80
CA LEU A 48 -5.23 -4.84 9.91
C LEU A 48 -5.64 -4.62 11.37
N ALA A 49 -5.20 -5.49 12.27
CA ALA A 49 -5.48 -5.37 13.69
C ALA A 49 -4.94 -4.04 14.27
N GLY A 50 -3.73 -3.64 13.86
CA GLY A 50 -3.13 -2.35 14.23
C GLY A 50 -3.97 -1.16 13.76
N LEU A 51 -4.47 -1.20 12.51
CA LEU A 51 -5.37 -0.15 11.99
C LEU A 51 -6.72 -0.12 12.71
N VAL A 52 -7.32 -1.28 12.97
CA VAL A 52 -8.61 -1.38 13.67
C VAL A 52 -8.51 -0.81 15.09
N ALA A 53 -7.38 -1.03 15.79
CA ALA A 53 -7.15 -0.48 17.12
C ALA A 53 -7.15 1.06 17.17
N GLU A 54 -6.84 1.72 16.05
CA GLU A 54 -6.82 3.20 15.94
C GLU A 54 -7.98 3.74 15.09
N LEU A 55 -8.88 2.87 14.61
CA LEU A 55 -9.97 3.22 13.70
C LEU A 55 -10.89 4.35 14.19
N PRO A 56 -11.22 4.46 15.50
CA PRO A 56 -12.01 5.60 15.99
C PRO A 56 -11.35 6.96 15.75
N LEU A 57 -10.02 7.05 15.78
CA LEU A 57 -9.27 8.27 15.48
C LEU A 57 -9.11 8.46 13.97
N LEU A 58 -8.81 7.38 13.24
CA LEU A 58 -8.62 7.43 11.78
C LEU A 58 -9.88 7.89 11.02
N ARG A 59 -11.07 7.65 11.58
CA ARG A 59 -12.36 8.10 11.02
C ARG A 59 -12.72 9.54 11.37
N GLN A 60 -11.99 10.21 12.25
CA GLN A 60 -12.27 11.59 12.61
C GLN A 60 -11.73 12.54 11.53
N PRO A 61 -12.46 13.64 11.22
CA PRO A 61 -11.92 14.67 10.35
C PRO A 61 -10.68 15.30 10.99
N LEU A 62 -9.68 15.58 10.15
CA LEU A 62 -8.53 16.34 10.59
C LEU A 62 -8.93 17.79 10.87
N GLY A 63 -8.30 18.37 11.91
CA GLY A 63 -8.48 19.76 12.29
C GLY A 63 -7.14 20.49 12.38
N ALA A 64 -7.08 21.52 13.23
CA ALA A 64 -5.86 22.28 13.48
C ALA A 64 -4.76 21.41 14.12
N ASP A 65 -5.16 20.49 15.01
CA ASP A 65 -4.25 19.63 15.75
C ASP A 65 -4.06 18.27 15.09
N ARG A 66 -2.84 17.72 15.21
CA ARG A 66 -2.54 16.38 14.71
C ARG A 66 -3.16 15.32 15.61
N PRO A 67 -3.79 14.27 15.05
CA PRO A 67 -4.28 13.16 15.84
C PRO A 67 -3.12 12.38 16.48
N ALA A 68 -3.30 11.94 17.72
CA ALA A 68 -2.30 11.19 18.47
C ALA A 68 -2.23 9.71 18.04
N LEU A 69 -1.77 9.46 16.81
CA LEU A 69 -1.65 8.13 16.21
C LEU A 69 -0.29 7.47 16.52
N ARG A 70 -0.32 6.18 16.87
CA ARG A 70 0.82 5.36 17.32
C ARG A 70 1.30 4.37 16.26
N GLY A 71 0.45 3.88 15.38
CA GLY A 71 0.84 2.99 14.29
C GLY A 71 1.60 3.73 13.20
N ALA A 72 2.60 3.07 12.59
CA ALA A 72 3.34 3.64 11.46
C ALA A 72 2.43 3.92 10.25
N VAL A 73 1.55 2.97 9.91
CA VAL A 73 0.55 3.12 8.83
C VAL A 73 -0.42 4.25 9.16
N ALA A 74 -0.96 4.27 10.39
CA ALA A 74 -1.89 5.30 10.84
C ALA A 74 -1.29 6.70 10.75
N ARG A 75 -0.04 6.89 11.19
CA ARG A 75 0.67 8.16 11.03
C ARG A 75 0.87 8.52 9.56
N ARG A 76 1.30 7.58 8.72
CA ARG A 76 1.45 7.80 7.28
C ARG A 76 0.14 8.24 6.63
N MET A 77 -0.99 7.62 7.00
CA MET A 77 -2.31 8.02 6.54
C MET A 77 -2.60 9.48 6.89
N ALA A 78 -2.40 9.87 8.16
CA ALA A 78 -2.63 11.24 8.60
C ALA A 78 -1.66 12.24 7.93
N ASP A 79 -0.40 11.88 7.74
CA ASP A 79 0.59 12.72 7.05
C ASP A 79 0.21 12.96 5.60
N ALA A 80 -0.25 11.93 4.88
CA ALA A 80 -0.65 12.03 3.48
C ALA A 80 -1.83 13.00 3.27
N VAL A 81 -2.79 13.00 4.20
CA VAL A 81 -3.96 13.89 4.11
C VAL A 81 -3.79 15.23 4.82
N TRP A 82 -2.72 15.43 5.59
CA TRP A 82 -2.48 16.62 6.40
C TRP A 82 -2.52 17.95 5.62
N PRO A 83 -2.00 18.04 4.37
CA PRO A 83 -2.10 19.27 3.58
C PRO A 83 -3.55 19.70 3.29
N PHE A 84 -4.51 18.78 3.33
CA PHE A 84 -5.92 19.02 2.98
C PHE A 84 -6.83 19.28 4.18
N ARG A 85 -6.28 19.34 5.40
CA ARG A 85 -7.02 19.47 6.68
C ARG A 85 -7.88 20.74 6.84
N ALA A 86 -7.75 21.73 5.94
CA ALA A 86 -8.62 22.90 5.94
C ALA A 86 -10.05 22.57 5.49
N GLY A 87 -10.24 21.50 4.71
CA GLY A 87 -11.53 20.95 4.34
C GLY A 87 -11.90 19.71 5.15
N PHE A 88 -13.03 19.09 4.83
CA PHE A 88 -13.40 17.80 5.40
C PHE A 88 -12.53 16.68 4.79
N ILE A 89 -11.59 16.16 5.56
CA ILE A 89 -10.82 14.96 5.21
C ILE A 89 -10.51 14.15 6.46
N THR A 90 -10.52 12.83 6.34
CA THR A 90 -10.12 11.91 7.41
C THR A 90 -8.90 11.11 6.95
N PRO A 91 -8.04 10.61 7.86
CA PRO A 91 -6.97 9.68 7.53
C PRO A 91 -7.42 8.47 6.70
N MET A 92 -8.68 8.04 6.82
CA MET A 92 -9.22 6.92 6.02
C MET A 92 -9.07 7.12 4.51
N ALA A 93 -8.99 8.36 4.01
CA ALA A 93 -8.83 8.65 2.59
C ALA A 93 -7.48 8.16 2.01
N ALA A 94 -6.49 7.87 2.85
CA ALA A 94 -5.15 7.42 2.43
C ALA A 94 -4.84 5.97 2.83
N VAL A 95 -5.84 5.18 3.23
CA VAL A 95 -5.61 3.84 3.79
C VAL A 95 -4.91 2.91 2.81
N ALA A 96 -5.37 2.81 1.56
CA ALA A 96 -4.88 1.79 0.64
C ALA A 96 -3.43 2.04 0.23
N GLY A 97 -3.10 3.26 -0.17
CA GLY A 97 -1.73 3.70 -0.45
C GLY A 97 -0.80 3.59 0.75
N ALA A 98 -1.23 4.01 1.95
CA ALA A 98 -0.38 3.91 3.15
C ALA A 98 -0.04 2.47 3.52
N VAL A 99 -0.96 1.53 3.32
CA VAL A 99 -0.72 0.10 3.51
C VAL A 99 0.24 -0.44 2.45
N ALA A 100 0.03 -0.09 1.19
CA ALA A 100 0.92 -0.50 0.10
C ALA A 100 2.36 -0.03 0.32
N GLU A 101 2.53 1.23 0.74
CA GLU A 101 3.83 1.81 1.04
C GLU A 101 4.49 1.17 2.27
N GLU A 102 3.72 0.84 3.31
CA GLU A 102 4.26 0.15 4.48
C GLU A 102 4.85 -1.22 4.13
N VAL A 103 4.14 -2.00 3.30
CA VAL A 103 4.62 -3.31 2.85
C VAL A 103 5.82 -3.15 1.92
N LEU A 104 5.77 -2.21 0.98
CA LEU A 104 6.90 -1.92 0.08
C LEU A 104 8.16 -1.49 0.85
N ALA A 105 8.01 -0.66 1.89
CA ALA A 105 9.11 -0.20 2.71
C ALA A 105 9.84 -1.36 3.42
N ALA A 106 9.14 -2.44 3.77
CA ALA A 106 9.77 -3.64 4.31
C ALA A 106 10.63 -4.39 3.27
N LEU A 107 10.38 -4.20 1.97
CA LEU A 107 11.17 -4.80 0.89
C LEU A 107 12.43 -4.00 0.59
N ALA A 108 12.42 -2.70 0.91
CA ALA A 108 13.54 -1.80 0.70
C ALA A 108 14.81 -2.33 1.38
N GLY A 109 15.93 -2.36 0.63
CA GLY A 109 17.20 -2.90 1.11
C GLY A 109 17.40 -4.41 0.89
N THR A 110 16.43 -5.11 0.29
CA THR A 110 16.64 -6.49 -0.16
C THR A 110 17.66 -6.52 -1.30
N ARG A 111 18.83 -7.11 -1.04
CA ARG A 111 19.95 -7.09 -1.98
C ARG A 111 19.63 -7.91 -3.22
N GLY A 112 19.76 -7.30 -4.39
CA GLY A 112 19.47 -7.96 -5.68
C GLY A 112 18.00 -7.91 -6.10
N LEU A 113 17.16 -7.13 -5.40
CA LEU A 113 15.83 -6.72 -5.87
C LEU A 113 16.00 -5.55 -6.85
N THR A 114 15.47 -5.69 -8.07
CA THR A 114 15.60 -4.69 -9.15
C THR A 114 14.34 -3.85 -9.31
N ALA A 115 13.16 -4.44 -9.09
CA ALA A 115 11.89 -3.73 -9.04
C ALA A 115 10.93 -4.44 -8.08
N ALA A 116 10.02 -3.68 -7.49
CA ALA A 116 8.89 -4.23 -6.77
C ALA A 116 7.70 -3.28 -6.88
N HIS A 117 6.50 -3.84 -6.85
CA HIS A 117 5.28 -3.06 -6.66
C HIS A 117 4.34 -3.75 -5.70
N VAL A 118 3.63 -2.95 -4.91
CA VAL A 118 2.55 -3.40 -4.02
C VAL A 118 1.30 -2.65 -4.45
N ASN A 119 0.36 -3.35 -5.07
CA ASN A 119 -0.93 -2.79 -5.47
C ASN A 119 -2.00 -3.15 -4.44
N ASN A 120 -2.77 -2.15 -4.00
CA ASN A 120 -3.88 -2.30 -3.06
C ASN A 120 -5.12 -1.62 -3.65
N GLY A 121 -5.83 -2.33 -4.51
CA GLY A 121 -6.95 -1.76 -5.28
C GLY A 121 -6.48 -0.62 -6.21
N GLY A 122 -6.95 0.60 -5.96
CA GLY A 122 -6.64 1.78 -6.77
C GLY A 122 -5.25 2.38 -6.54
N ASP A 123 -4.59 2.04 -5.43
CA ASP A 123 -3.29 2.60 -5.07
C ASP A 123 -2.14 1.62 -5.36
N ILE A 124 -0.96 2.15 -5.69
CA ILE A 124 0.24 1.34 -5.96
C ILE A 124 1.49 2.02 -5.41
N ALA A 125 2.26 1.29 -4.60
CA ALA A 125 3.59 1.69 -4.17
C ALA A 125 4.63 0.98 -5.03
N VAL A 126 5.67 1.69 -5.48
CA VAL A 126 6.68 1.17 -6.43
C VAL A 126 8.10 1.41 -5.92
N TYR A 127 8.95 0.39 -6.04
CA TYR A 127 10.40 0.48 -5.88
C TYR A 127 11.09 0.14 -7.20
N LEU A 128 12.10 0.93 -7.56
CA LEU A 128 12.97 0.70 -8.72
C LEU A 128 14.43 0.90 -8.30
N ALA A 129 15.26 -0.09 -8.59
CA ALA A 129 16.71 0.07 -8.53
C ALA A 129 17.19 1.04 -9.64
N PRO A 130 18.39 1.64 -9.51
CA PRO A 130 18.93 2.50 -10.55
C PRO A 130 18.95 1.81 -11.92
N GLY A 131 18.38 2.49 -12.93
CA GLY A 131 18.28 1.98 -14.30
C GLY A 131 17.12 1.00 -14.56
N ALA A 132 16.37 0.60 -13.54
CA ALA A 132 15.15 -0.19 -13.72
C ALA A 132 13.98 0.70 -14.18
N SER A 133 13.01 0.08 -14.84
CA SER A 133 11.79 0.74 -15.30
C SER A 133 10.59 -0.18 -15.10
N LEU A 134 9.42 0.39 -14.81
CA LEU A 134 8.14 -0.33 -14.71
C LEU A 134 7.12 0.34 -15.62
N ARG A 135 6.19 -0.46 -16.18
CA ARG A 135 4.99 0.05 -16.84
C ARG A 135 3.78 -0.17 -15.95
N VAL A 136 3.07 0.90 -15.62
CA VAL A 136 1.86 0.87 -14.79
C VAL A 136 0.64 1.12 -15.67
N GLY A 137 -0.29 0.18 -15.69
CA GLY A 137 -1.59 0.37 -16.35
C GLY A 137 -2.51 1.24 -15.49
N VAL A 138 -3.09 2.29 -16.05
CA VAL A 138 -4.00 3.19 -15.34
C VAL A 138 -5.47 2.89 -15.69
N VAL A 139 -5.75 2.69 -16.97
CA VAL A 139 -7.08 2.34 -17.48
C VAL A 139 -6.97 1.27 -18.55
N GLN A 140 -7.99 0.42 -18.69
CA GLN A 140 -7.99 -0.65 -19.68
C GLN A 140 -8.04 -0.12 -21.13
N ARG A 141 -8.80 0.96 -21.35
CA ARG A 141 -8.93 1.64 -22.64
C ARG A 141 -9.06 3.14 -22.41
N LEU A 142 -8.14 3.92 -22.98
CA LEU A 142 -8.16 5.38 -22.88
C LEU A 142 -9.49 5.97 -23.39
N ALA A 143 -10.06 5.40 -24.45
CA ALA A 143 -11.34 5.84 -25.02
C ALA A 143 -12.54 5.70 -24.08
N LEU A 144 -12.42 4.91 -22.99
CA LEU A 144 -13.47 4.74 -21.98
C LEU A 144 -13.18 5.51 -20.69
N ALA A 145 -12.03 6.19 -20.60
CA ALA A 145 -11.71 7.05 -19.46
C ALA A 145 -12.47 8.37 -19.62
N LEU A 146 -13.76 8.38 -19.27
CA LEU A 146 -14.48 9.63 -19.08
C LEU A 146 -13.93 10.31 -17.81
N PRO A 147 -13.53 11.59 -17.86
CA PRO A 147 -13.13 12.32 -16.67
C PRO A 147 -14.39 12.63 -15.85
N GLU A 148 -14.86 11.67 -15.06
CA GLU A 148 -16.00 11.86 -14.16
C GLU A 148 -15.66 12.81 -12.99
N ALA A 149 -14.38 13.14 -12.80
CA ALA A 149 -13.86 13.93 -11.69
C ALA A 149 -13.45 15.39 -12.05
N LEU A 150 -13.81 15.90 -13.23
CA LEU A 150 -13.54 17.29 -13.64
C LEU A 150 -14.80 18.18 -13.71
N ILE A 151 -15.90 17.78 -13.05
CA ILE A 151 -17.11 18.61 -12.91
C ILE A 151 -17.18 19.20 -11.51
#